data_AF-A0A0F9BEV3-F1
#
_entry.id   AF-A0A0F9BEV3-F1
#
_cell.length_a   1.000
_cell.length_b   1.000
_cell.length_c   1.000
_cell.angle_alpha   90.00
_cell.angle_beta   90.00
_cell.angle_gamma   90.00
#
_symmetry.space_group_name_H-M   'P 1'
#
loop_
_entity.id
_entity.type
_entity.pdbx_description
1 polymer ?
#
loop_
_entity_poly.entity_id
_entity_poly.type
_entity_poly.pdbx_seq_one_letter_code
_entity_poly.pdbx_strand_id
1 'polypeptide(L)'
;TTYLQSPPMRIHLFDSEGKFHFQPFINGWENKRDPVTLKLRAIPDTSIIIPVHFFIKGEPYKVFGLFELKLRLFGVKEGMINIFGTDQLGRDIFSRLMFATRISLSVGAIGVSFVFLIGLFMGGIAGYFGGIVDEIIMRMMEFLRSIPTLLLWLALAAALPREWSALKVYVAVTLILASVGWTNLGRRVRSKLLSMREEDFILSAKLMVFVTPLKSS
;
A
#
# COMPACT_ATOMS: atom_id res chain seq x y z
N THR A 1 -16.62 7.67 -26.69
CA THR A 1 -17.78 7.05 -25.99
C THR A 1 -17.89 5.53 -26.19
N THR A 2 -16.96 4.90 -26.91
CA THR A 2 -17.03 3.48 -27.38
C THR A 2 -16.88 2.41 -26.28
N TYR A 3 -16.38 2.74 -25.09
CA TYR A 3 -16.09 1.77 -24.03
C TYR A 3 -16.84 2.02 -22.71
N LEU A 4 -18.01 2.66 -22.77
CA LEU A 4 -18.83 2.88 -21.57
C LEU A 4 -19.30 1.53 -21.01
N GLN A 5 -19.00 1.24 -19.74
CA GLN A 5 -19.36 -0.04 -19.09
C GLN A 5 -18.90 -1.28 -19.87
N SER A 6 -17.72 -1.20 -20.49
CA SER A 6 -17.09 -2.35 -21.13
C SER A 6 -16.83 -3.47 -20.11
N PRO A 7 -17.18 -4.73 -20.44
CA PRO A 7 -16.96 -5.87 -19.57
C PRO A 7 -15.46 -6.21 -19.45
N PRO A 8 -15.08 -7.06 -18.47
CA PRO A 8 -13.72 -7.56 -18.35
C PRO A 8 -13.22 -8.24 -19.62
N MET A 9 -12.09 -7.76 -20.15
CA MET A 9 -11.45 -8.33 -21.32
C MET A 9 -10.48 -9.44 -20.92
N ARG A 10 -10.74 -10.66 -21.39
CA ARG A 10 -9.88 -11.83 -21.13
C ARG A 10 -8.77 -11.89 -22.17
N ILE A 11 -7.59 -12.27 -21.70
CA ILE A 11 -6.42 -12.53 -22.55
C ILE A 11 -6.47 -13.99 -22.98
N HIS A 12 -6.35 -14.22 -24.29
CA HIS A 12 -6.39 -15.52 -24.93
C HIS A 12 -5.05 -15.83 -25.61
N LEU A 13 -4.73 -17.12 -25.68
CA LEU A 13 -3.62 -17.69 -26.44
C LEU A 13 -4.10 -18.67 -27.53
N PHE A 14 -5.36 -19.09 -27.45
CA PHE A 14 -6.00 -19.98 -28.41
C PHE A 14 -7.22 -19.28 -28.98
N ASP A 15 -7.36 -19.32 -30.29
CA ASP A 15 -8.55 -18.82 -30.99
C ASP A 15 -9.74 -19.78 -30.82
N SER A 16 -10.93 -19.31 -31.20
CA SER A 16 -12.18 -20.05 -31.30
C SER A 16 -12.05 -21.34 -32.14
N GLU A 17 -11.14 -21.36 -33.12
CA GLU A 17 -10.81 -22.55 -33.94
C GLU A 17 -9.75 -23.47 -33.31
N GLY A 18 -9.26 -23.16 -32.11
CA GLY A 18 -8.23 -23.94 -31.40
C GLY A 18 -6.79 -23.69 -31.87
N LYS A 19 -6.58 -22.73 -32.79
CA LYS A 19 -5.24 -22.34 -33.24
C LYS A 19 -4.48 -21.60 -32.15
N PHE A 20 -3.23 -22.00 -31.90
CA PHE A 20 -2.34 -21.34 -30.94
C PHE A 20 -1.72 -20.07 -31.52
N HIS A 21 -1.75 -18.99 -30.73
CA HIS A 21 -1.07 -17.73 -31.01
C HIS A 21 0.02 -17.50 -29.96
N PHE A 22 1.26 -17.34 -30.41
CA PHE A 22 2.37 -17.02 -29.53
C PHE A 22 2.22 -15.65 -28.85
N GLN A 23 1.63 -14.68 -29.56
CA GLN A 23 1.30 -13.38 -29.01
C GLN A 23 -0.08 -13.43 -28.32
N PRO A 24 -0.20 -13.04 -27.05
CA PRO A 24 -1.50 -12.96 -26.39
C PRO A 24 -2.39 -11.93 -27.07
N PHE A 25 -3.69 -12.21 -27.13
CA PHE A 25 -4.66 -11.33 -27.76
C PHE A 25 -5.93 -11.22 -26.92
N ILE A 26 -6.72 -10.19 -27.21
CA ILE A 26 -8.07 -10.03 -26.69
C ILE A 26 -9.04 -10.05 -27.87
N ASN A 27 -10.24 -10.56 -27.66
CA ASN A 27 -11.30 -10.49 -28.65
C ASN A 27 -11.89 -9.08 -28.69
N GLY A 28 -12.35 -8.66 -29.87
CA GLY A 28 -13.16 -7.46 -30.04
C GLY A 28 -14.52 -7.61 -29.35
N TRP A 29 -15.30 -6.53 -29.35
CA TRP A 29 -16.60 -6.50 -28.69
C TRP A 29 -17.60 -5.82 -29.59
N GLU A 30 -18.77 -6.42 -29.72
CA GLU A 30 -19.91 -5.82 -30.38
C GLU A 30 -20.97 -5.47 -29.34
N ASN A 31 -21.49 -4.24 -29.39
CA ASN A 31 -22.55 -3.79 -28.50
C ASN A 31 -23.90 -4.23 -29.08
N LYS A 32 -24.49 -5.31 -28.55
CA LYS A 32 -25.86 -5.73 -28.90
C LYS A 32 -26.84 -5.20 -27.87
N ARG A 33 -27.97 -4.66 -28.33
CA ARG A 33 -29.09 -4.31 -27.44
C ARG A 33 -29.85 -5.56 -27.09
N ASP A 34 -29.99 -5.84 -25.81
CA ASP A 34 -30.86 -6.89 -25.32
C ASP A 34 -32.32 -6.52 -25.65
N PRO A 35 -33.08 -7.38 -26.35
CA PRO A 35 -34.43 -7.07 -26.82
C PRO A 35 -35.46 -6.92 -25.69
N VAL A 36 -35.19 -7.47 -24.50
CA VAL A 36 -36.09 -7.41 -23.34
C VAL A 36 -35.67 -6.30 -22.39
N THR A 37 -34.38 -6.21 -22.08
CA THR A 37 -33.91 -5.23 -21.08
C THR A 37 -33.55 -3.87 -21.69
N LEU A 38 -33.48 -3.76 -23.02
CA LEU A 38 -33.03 -2.59 -23.79
C LEU A 38 -31.65 -2.05 -23.40
N LYS A 39 -30.92 -2.78 -22.54
CA LYS A 39 -29.56 -2.45 -22.14
C LYS A 39 -28.60 -2.86 -23.24
N LEU A 40 -27.59 -2.01 -23.47
CA LEU A 40 -26.45 -2.36 -24.31
C LEU A 40 -25.62 -3.42 -23.58
N ARG A 41 -25.46 -4.59 -24.20
CA ARG A 41 -24.56 -5.65 -23.75
C ARG A 41 -23.43 -5.78 -24.75
N ALA A 42 -22.20 -5.64 -24.27
CA ALA A 42 -21.02 -5.93 -25.04
C ALA A 42 -20.80 -7.45 -25.07
N ILE A 43 -20.93 -8.05 -26.25
CA ILE A 43 -20.68 -9.48 -26.48
C ILE A 43 -19.32 -9.58 -27.17
N PRO A 44 -18.44 -10.52 -26.75
CA PRO A 44 -17.16 -10.70 -27.40
C PRO A 44 -17.37 -11.18 -28.85
N ASP A 45 -16.80 -10.45 -29.80
CA ASP A 45 -16.71 -10.85 -31.20
C ASP A 45 -15.37 -11.55 -31.42
N THR A 46 -15.42 -12.87 -31.58
CA THR A 46 -14.25 -13.73 -31.80
C THR A 46 -13.62 -13.53 -33.17
N SER A 47 -14.29 -12.85 -34.10
CA SER A 47 -13.77 -12.56 -35.44
C SER A 47 -12.69 -11.46 -35.42
N ILE A 48 -12.74 -10.59 -34.40
CA ILE A 48 -11.81 -9.46 -34.25
C ILE A 48 -10.76 -9.84 -33.22
N ILE A 49 -9.54 -10.10 -33.69
CA ILE A 49 -8.39 -10.42 -32.84
C ILE A 49 -7.55 -9.16 -32.64
N ILE A 50 -7.45 -8.69 -31.39
CA ILE A 50 -6.66 -7.52 -31.03
C ILE A 50 -5.39 -7.99 -30.29
N PRO A 51 -4.19 -7.93 -30.91
CA PRO A 51 -2.96 -8.40 -30.29
C PRO A 51 -2.50 -7.50 -29.14
N VAL A 52 -2.23 -8.13 -27.99
CA VAL A 52 -1.64 -7.47 -26.82
C VAL A 52 -0.13 -7.38 -27.00
N HIS A 53 0.39 -6.17 -26.87
CA HIS A 53 1.82 -5.88 -26.97
C HIS A 53 2.37 -5.60 -25.59
N PHE A 54 3.50 -6.20 -25.25
CA PHE A 54 4.25 -5.85 -24.05
C PHE A 54 5.20 -4.69 -24.34
N PHE A 55 5.50 -3.90 -23.31
CA PHE A 55 6.48 -2.80 -23.36
C PHE A 55 6.19 -1.78 -24.47
N ILE A 56 4.92 -1.44 -24.67
CA ILE A 56 4.49 -0.45 -25.66
C ILE A 56 4.73 0.98 -25.14
N LYS A 57 5.13 1.89 -26.03
CA LYS A 57 5.19 3.32 -25.73
C LYS A 57 3.77 3.88 -25.69
N GLY A 58 3.42 4.55 -24.59
CA GLY A 58 2.15 5.25 -24.43
C GLY A 58 2.36 6.64 -23.85
N GLU A 59 1.25 7.23 -23.37
CA GLU A 59 1.29 8.54 -22.71
C GLU A 59 2.26 8.56 -21.52
N PRO A 60 3.07 9.64 -21.37
CA PRO A 60 3.98 9.79 -20.25
C PRO A 60 3.20 9.82 -18.93
N TYR A 61 3.65 9.05 -17.95
CA TYR A 61 3.10 9.07 -16.59
C TYR A 61 4.21 9.18 -15.57
N LYS A 62 3.90 9.83 -14.43
CA LYS A 62 4.85 10.00 -13.33
C LYS A 62 4.84 8.77 -12.41
N VAL A 63 5.97 8.10 -12.34
CA VAL A 63 6.28 7.06 -11.37
C VAL A 63 6.79 7.72 -10.09
N PHE A 64 5.97 7.61 -9.05
CA PHE A 64 6.11 8.07 -7.67
C PHE A 64 6.19 9.60 -7.60
N GLY A 65 5.71 10.28 -8.65
CA GLY A 65 5.90 11.72 -8.81
C GLY A 65 7.32 12.11 -9.22
N LEU A 66 8.25 11.15 -9.35
CA LEU A 66 9.68 11.38 -9.50
C LEU A 66 10.17 11.18 -10.94
N PHE A 67 9.76 10.08 -11.58
CA PHE A 67 10.28 9.68 -12.90
C PHE A 67 9.17 9.67 -13.96
N GLU A 68 9.39 10.32 -15.09
CA GLU A 68 8.47 10.24 -16.22
C GLU A 68 8.77 8.99 -17.06
N LEU A 69 7.82 8.05 -17.09
CA LEU A 69 7.91 6.84 -17.87
C LEU A 69 6.88 6.89 -19.00
N LYS A 70 7.34 6.56 -20.20
CA LYS A 70 6.48 6.39 -21.39
C LYS A 70 6.18 4.92 -21.69
N LEU A 71 6.82 4.01 -20.97
CA LEU A 71 6.70 2.58 -21.20
C LEU A 71 5.51 2.03 -20.40
N ARG A 72 4.57 1.39 -21.09
CA ARG A 72 3.49 0.61 -20.49
C ARG A 72 3.86 -0.86 -20.54
N LEU A 73 3.60 -1.60 -19.46
CA LEU A 73 3.93 -3.02 -19.38
C LEU A 73 3.22 -3.82 -20.47
N PHE A 74 1.94 -3.52 -20.71
CA PHE A 74 1.15 -4.09 -21.79
C PHE A 74 0.16 -3.06 -22.33
N GLY A 75 -0.30 -3.27 -23.56
CA GLY A 75 -1.31 -2.44 -24.21
C GLY A 75 -1.66 -2.95 -25.59
N VAL A 76 -2.57 -2.23 -26.25
CA VAL A 76 -2.95 -2.47 -27.65
C VAL A 76 -2.53 -1.25 -28.47
N LYS A 77 -2.20 -1.44 -29.75
CA LYS A 77 -1.80 -0.33 -30.64
C LYS A 77 -2.98 0.60 -30.93
N GLU A 78 -4.15 0.02 -31.11
CA GLU A 78 -5.40 0.72 -31.37
C GLU A 78 -6.48 0.20 -30.42
N GLY A 79 -7.24 1.12 -29.82
CA GLY A 79 -8.27 0.80 -28.83
C GLY A 79 -7.80 0.83 -27.37
N MET A 80 -8.63 0.31 -26.47
CA MET A 80 -8.35 0.21 -25.04
C MET A 80 -8.38 -1.25 -24.59
N ILE A 81 -7.47 -1.61 -23.68
CA ILE A 81 -7.49 -2.89 -22.98
C ILE A 81 -8.06 -2.69 -21.58
N ASN A 82 -9.23 -3.27 -21.33
CA ASN A 82 -9.94 -3.14 -20.06
C ASN A 82 -10.00 -4.51 -19.36
N ILE A 83 -8.89 -4.95 -18.74
CA ILE A 83 -8.78 -6.29 -18.14
C ILE A 83 -9.89 -6.54 -17.12
N PHE A 84 -10.19 -5.55 -16.28
CA PHE A 84 -11.26 -5.61 -15.27
C PHE A 84 -12.53 -4.87 -15.70
N GLY A 85 -12.60 -4.46 -16.96
CA GLY A 85 -13.67 -3.62 -17.48
C GLY A 85 -13.54 -2.15 -17.06
N THR A 86 -14.57 -1.38 -17.36
CA THR A 86 -14.62 0.05 -17.08
C THR A 86 -15.74 0.40 -16.13
N ASP A 87 -15.61 1.52 -15.41
CA ASP A 87 -16.71 2.06 -14.60
C ASP A 87 -17.82 2.71 -15.45
N GLN A 88 -18.83 3.27 -14.77
CA GLN A 88 -19.97 3.93 -15.43
C GLN A 88 -19.57 5.13 -16.30
N LEU A 89 -18.38 5.70 -16.10
CA LEU A 89 -17.83 6.81 -16.88
C LEU A 89 -16.84 6.33 -17.96
N GLY A 90 -16.67 5.02 -18.14
CA GLY A 90 -15.74 4.44 -19.13
C GLY A 90 -14.28 4.48 -18.69
N ARG A 91 -13.98 4.66 -17.40
CA ARG A 91 -12.61 4.65 -16.87
C ARG A 91 -12.15 3.23 -16.58
N ASP A 92 -10.97 2.86 -17.05
CA ASP A 92 -10.39 1.54 -16.82
C ASP A 92 -10.19 1.25 -15.32
N ILE A 93 -10.81 0.19 -14.83
CA ILE A 93 -10.77 -0.22 -13.43
C ILE A 93 -9.38 -0.75 -13.06
N PHE A 94 -8.71 -1.46 -13.98
CA PHE A 94 -7.40 -2.04 -13.72
C PHE A 94 -6.36 -0.96 -13.42
N SER A 95 -6.26 0.05 -14.27
CA SER A 95 -5.32 1.18 -14.10
C SER A 95 -5.60 1.95 -12.80
N ARG A 96 -6.87 2.13 -12.44
CA ARG A 96 -7.25 2.78 -11.17
C ARG A 96 -6.84 1.96 -9.96
N LEU A 97 -7.00 0.64 -10.02
CA LEU A 97 -6.59 -0.26 -8.94
C LEU A 97 -5.08 -0.20 -8.77
N MET A 98 -4.30 -0.29 -9.84
CA MET A 98 -2.84 -0.19 -9.79
C MET A 98 -2.37 1.14 -9.18
N PHE A 99 -3.02 2.25 -9.55
CA PHE A 99 -2.73 3.55 -8.96
C PHE A 99 -3.06 3.62 -7.47
N ALA A 100 -4.21 3.07 -7.05
CA ALA A 100 -4.61 3.00 -5.65
C ALA A 100 -3.66 2.10 -4.83
N THR A 101 -3.31 0.91 -5.33
CA THR A 101 -2.39 -0.03 -4.69
C THR A 101 -1.04 0.60 -4.43
N ARG A 102 -0.50 1.37 -5.37
CA ARG A 102 0.74 2.13 -5.19
C ARG A 102 0.66 3.08 -4.00
N ILE A 103 -0.42 3.86 -3.90
CA ILE A 103 -0.63 4.80 -2.79
C ILE A 103 -0.76 4.02 -1.48
N SER A 104 -1.63 2.99 -1.43
CA SER A 104 -1.85 2.16 -0.24
C SER A 104 -0.58 1.47 0.26
N LEU A 105 0.22 0.89 -0.64
CA LEU A 105 1.51 0.28 -0.30
C LEU A 105 2.48 1.31 0.25
N SER A 106 2.52 2.52 -0.34
CA SER A 106 3.40 3.58 0.16
C SER A 106 3.00 4.08 1.55
N VAL A 107 1.70 4.26 1.82
CA VAL A 107 1.21 4.60 3.18
C VAL A 107 1.58 3.51 4.17
N GLY A 108 1.36 2.24 3.79
CA GLY A 108 1.70 1.10 4.64
C GLY A 108 3.20 1.03 4.94
N ALA A 109 4.05 1.11 3.92
CA ALA A 109 5.49 1.04 4.08
C ALA A 109 6.02 2.21 4.91
N ILE A 110 5.73 3.45 4.51
CA ILE A 110 6.24 4.66 5.18
C ILE A 110 5.65 4.79 6.58
N GLY A 111 4.34 4.56 6.73
CA GLY A 111 3.66 4.62 8.02
C GLY A 111 4.21 3.60 9.02
N VAL A 112 4.41 2.34 8.59
CA VAL A 112 5.02 1.30 9.43
C VAL A 112 6.46 1.65 9.79
N SER A 113 7.25 2.24 8.88
CA SER A 113 8.59 2.71 9.22
C SER A 113 8.56 3.78 10.31
N PHE A 114 7.64 4.73 10.27
CA PHE A 114 7.50 5.72 11.35
C PHE A 114 7.02 5.11 12.67
N VAL A 115 6.02 4.24 12.63
CA VAL A 115 5.58 3.45 13.80
C VAL A 115 6.78 2.71 14.42
N PHE A 116 7.60 2.10 13.57
CA PHE A 116 8.79 1.37 13.97
C PHE A 116 9.81 2.27 14.67
N LEU A 117 10.18 3.38 14.04
CA LEU A 117 11.15 4.32 14.59
C LEU A 117 10.67 4.90 15.93
N ILE A 118 9.45 5.46 15.97
CA ILE A 118 8.90 6.05 17.19
C ILE A 118 8.79 4.98 18.29
N GLY A 119 8.30 3.79 17.96
CA GLY A 119 8.18 2.70 18.92
C GLY A 119 9.53 2.25 19.46
N LEU A 120 10.53 2.12 18.60
CA LEU A 120 11.89 1.74 18.97
C LEU A 120 12.54 2.78 19.87
N PHE A 121 12.46 4.07 19.52
CA PHE A 121 13.04 5.14 20.34
C PHE A 121 12.33 5.29 21.68
N MET A 122 10.99 5.41 21.67
CA MET A 122 10.24 5.64 22.91
C MET A 122 10.26 4.42 23.83
N GLY A 123 10.07 3.22 23.30
CA GLY A 123 10.19 1.97 24.05
C GLY A 123 11.63 1.71 24.51
N GLY A 124 12.61 2.10 23.69
CA GLY A 124 14.03 2.05 23.99
C GLY A 124 14.40 2.91 25.18
N ILE A 125 14.01 4.18 25.15
CA ILE A 125 14.23 5.15 26.24
C ILE A 125 13.56 4.66 27.54
N ALA A 126 12.29 4.24 27.46
CA ALA A 126 11.56 3.71 28.61
C ALA A 126 12.24 2.48 29.22
N GLY A 127 12.61 1.50 28.40
CA GLY A 127 13.26 0.27 28.84
C GLY A 127 14.71 0.48 29.33
N TYR A 128 15.44 1.43 28.75
CA TYR A 128 16.84 1.71 29.10
C TYR A 128 16.98 2.49 30.40
N PHE A 129 16.27 3.62 30.54
CA PHE A 129 16.39 4.47 31.73
C PHE A 129 15.57 3.96 32.92
N GLY A 130 14.39 3.38 32.67
CA GLY A 130 13.47 2.98 33.75
C GLY A 130 12.95 4.17 34.56
N GLY A 131 12.40 3.90 35.74
CA GLY A 131 12.00 4.91 36.73
C GLY A 131 10.94 5.89 36.23
N ILE A 132 11.14 7.18 36.49
CA ILE A 132 10.17 8.24 36.16
C ILE A 132 9.98 8.39 34.64
N VAL A 133 11.05 8.24 33.84
CA VAL A 133 10.98 8.36 32.37
C VAL A 133 10.10 7.25 31.79
N ASP A 134 10.28 6.04 32.29
CA ASP A 134 9.45 4.90 31.92
C ASP A 134 7.97 5.12 32.27
N GLU A 135 7.70 5.53 33.52
CA GLU A 135 6.34 5.80 33.99
C GLU A 135 5.64 6.86 33.11
N ILE A 136 6.30 7.99 32.81
CA ILE A 136 5.73 9.05 31.96
C ILE A 136 5.40 8.52 30.55
N ILE A 137 6.32 7.79 29.93
CA ILE A 137 6.13 7.25 28.58
C ILE A 137 4.99 6.23 28.57
N MET A 138 4.94 5.35 29.57
CA MET A 138 3.88 4.35 29.71
C MET A 138 2.51 5.01 29.94
N ARG A 139 2.43 6.05 30.78
CA ARG A 139 1.20 6.82 30.99
C ARG A 139 0.71 7.51 29.72
N MET A 140 1.62 8.06 28.93
CA MET A 140 1.26 8.64 27.63
C MET A 140 0.69 7.57 26.67
N MET A 141 1.29 6.38 26.62
CA MET A 141 0.76 5.27 25.82
C MET A 141 -0.61 4.80 26.31
N GLU A 142 -0.79 4.67 27.63
CA GLU A 142 -2.06 4.29 28.24
C GLU A 142 -3.17 5.29 27.92
N PHE A 143 -2.87 6.59 28.04
CA PHE A 143 -3.79 7.66 27.66
C PHE A 143 -4.20 7.56 26.18
N LEU A 144 -3.25 7.43 25.26
CA LEU A 144 -3.55 7.27 23.83
C LEU A 144 -4.41 6.02 23.54
N ARG A 145 -4.16 4.92 24.27
CA ARG A 145 -4.86 3.65 24.08
C ARG A 145 -6.18 3.53 24.84
N SER A 146 -6.46 4.45 25.76
CA SER A 146 -7.76 4.54 26.45
C SER A 146 -8.89 4.87 25.49
N ILE A 147 -8.57 5.55 24.37
CA ILE A 147 -9.53 5.87 23.32
C ILE A 147 -9.70 4.64 22.42
N PRO A 148 -10.94 4.17 22.18
CA PRO A 148 -11.19 3.09 21.24
C PRO A 148 -10.61 3.42 19.86
N THR A 149 -9.73 2.55 19.37
CA THR A 149 -8.93 2.80 18.16
C THR A 149 -9.79 3.10 16.93
N LEU A 150 -10.93 2.41 16.78
CA LEU A 150 -11.89 2.69 15.70
C LEU A 150 -12.46 4.11 15.77
N LEU A 151 -12.83 4.58 16.97
CA LEU A 151 -13.35 5.93 17.16
C LEU A 151 -12.30 6.99 16.84
N LEU A 152 -11.04 6.74 17.24
CA LEU A 152 -9.93 7.62 16.93
C LEU A 152 -9.69 7.74 15.42
N TRP A 153 -9.70 6.63 14.67
CA TRP A 153 -9.58 6.67 13.21
C TRP A 153 -10.72 7.44 12.56
N LEU A 154 -11.95 7.21 13.00
CA LEU A 154 -13.13 7.90 12.45
C LEU A 154 -13.07 9.41 12.73
N ALA A 155 -12.75 9.80 13.96
CA ALA A 155 -12.61 11.20 14.34
C ALA A 155 -11.51 11.89 13.53
N LEU A 156 -10.35 11.26 13.39
CA LEU A 156 -9.23 11.80 12.64
C LEU A 156 -9.51 11.86 11.14
N ALA A 157 -10.18 10.85 10.57
CA ALA A 157 -10.62 10.88 9.18
C ALA A 157 -11.66 11.99 8.93
N ALA A 158 -12.60 12.20 9.86
CA ALA A 158 -13.62 13.25 9.77
C ALA A 158 -13.05 14.66 9.97
N ALA A 159 -11.97 14.80 10.73
CA ALA A 159 -11.28 16.06 10.97
C ALA A 159 -10.47 16.57 9.75
N LEU A 160 -10.22 15.72 8.75
CA LEU A 160 -9.49 16.10 7.55
C LEU A 160 -10.36 17.00 6.65
N PRO A 161 -9.94 18.24 6.35
CA PRO A 161 -10.69 19.13 5.47
C PRO A 161 -10.83 18.56 4.07
N ARG A 162 -12.02 18.73 3.48
CA ARG A 162 -12.34 18.16 2.15
C ARG A 162 -11.60 18.87 1.02
N GLU A 163 -11.14 20.09 1.28
CA GLU A 163 -10.44 20.96 0.34
C GLU A 163 -8.95 20.62 0.25
N TRP A 164 -8.45 19.72 1.10
CA TRP A 164 -7.04 19.33 1.09
C TRP A 164 -6.69 18.56 -0.17
N SER A 165 -5.56 18.95 -0.79
CA SER A 165 -4.95 18.18 -1.86
C SER A 165 -4.66 16.74 -1.41
N ALA A 166 -4.71 15.78 -2.34
CA ALA A 166 -4.45 14.37 -2.06
C ALA A 166 -3.11 14.13 -1.33
N LEU A 167 -2.07 14.92 -1.61
CA LEU A 167 -0.78 14.84 -0.92
C LEU A 167 -0.88 15.21 0.56
N LYS A 168 -1.62 16.27 0.91
CA LYS A 168 -1.82 16.68 2.32
C LYS A 168 -2.57 15.61 3.10
N VAL A 169 -3.64 15.07 2.51
CA VAL A 169 -4.41 13.96 3.10
C VAL A 169 -3.52 12.75 3.32
N TYR A 170 -2.72 12.38 2.31
CA TYR A 170 -1.76 11.29 2.40
C TYR A 170 -0.77 11.45 3.56
N VAL A 171 -0.14 12.62 3.67
CA VAL A 171 0.83 12.91 4.74
C VAL A 171 0.15 12.86 6.10
N ALA A 172 -1.02 13.50 6.24
CA ALA A 172 -1.75 13.55 7.50
C ALA A 172 -2.15 12.14 7.97
N VAL A 173 -2.74 11.32 7.11
CA VAL A 173 -3.12 9.94 7.42
C VAL A 173 -1.90 9.12 7.85
N THR A 174 -0.76 9.28 7.15
CA THR A 174 0.48 8.57 7.48
C THR A 174 1.01 8.95 8.87
N LEU A 175 1.01 10.24 9.21
CA LEU A 175 1.45 10.73 10.52
C LEU A 175 0.50 10.33 11.65
N ILE A 176 -0.81 10.39 11.41
CA ILE A 176 -1.85 9.92 12.32
C ILE A 176 -1.69 8.42 12.60
N LEU A 177 -1.43 7.62 11.56
CA LEU A 177 -1.15 6.20 11.72
C LEU A 177 0.08 5.95 12.59
N ALA A 178 1.14 6.71 12.34
CA ALA A 178 2.39 6.64 13.08
C ALA A 178 2.23 7.03 14.56
N SER A 179 1.51 8.11 14.86
CA SER A 179 1.36 8.68 16.21
C SER A 179 0.49 7.82 17.14
N VAL A 180 -0.32 6.91 16.60
CA VAL A 180 -1.14 5.98 17.38
C VAL A 180 -0.49 4.58 17.42
N GLY A 181 0.00 4.11 16.27
CA GLY A 181 0.49 2.75 16.10
C GLY A 181 1.73 2.41 16.93
N TRP A 182 2.59 3.40 17.21
CA TRP A 182 3.85 3.20 17.93
C TRP A 182 3.68 2.66 19.35
N THR A 183 2.54 2.94 20.00
CA THR A 183 2.28 2.57 21.40
C THR A 183 2.37 1.05 21.65
N ASN A 184 1.86 0.25 20.71
CA ASN A 184 1.92 -1.21 20.81
C ASN A 184 3.35 -1.74 20.65
N LEU A 185 4.08 -1.20 19.68
CA LEU A 185 5.46 -1.60 19.43
C LEU A 185 6.38 -1.13 20.56
N GLY A 186 6.27 0.12 21.00
CA GLY A 186 7.09 0.68 22.06
C GLY A 186 6.96 -0.08 23.37
N ARG A 187 5.75 -0.51 23.74
CA ARG A 187 5.55 -1.38 24.90
C ARG A 187 6.27 -2.72 24.75
N ARG A 188 6.24 -3.33 23.56
CA ARG A 188 6.95 -4.60 23.28
C ARG A 188 8.47 -4.43 23.36
N VAL A 189 9.00 -3.34 22.79
CA VAL A 189 10.43 -3.00 22.85
C VAL A 189 10.87 -2.81 24.30
N ARG A 190 10.11 -2.02 25.08
CA ARG A 190 10.34 -1.84 26.52
C ARG A 190 10.37 -3.17 27.26
N SER A 191 9.34 -4.01 27.09
CA SER A 191 9.27 -5.31 27.74
C SER A 191 10.45 -6.21 27.38
N LYS A 192 10.89 -6.18 26.11
CA LYS A 192 12.07 -6.95 25.69
C LYS A 192 13.36 -6.42 26.32
N LEU A 193 13.55 -5.10 26.41
CA LEU A 193 14.73 -4.51 27.05
C LEU A 193 14.81 -4.80 28.55
N LEU A 194 13.67 -4.73 29.25
CA LEU A 194 13.61 -5.09 30.67
C LEU A 194 13.94 -6.56 30.87
N SER A 195 13.40 -7.46 30.03
CA SER A 195 13.74 -8.88 30.06
C SER A 195 15.22 -9.14 29.76
N MET A 196 15.80 -8.45 28.77
CA MET A 196 17.21 -8.64 28.41
C MET A 196 18.16 -8.14 29.50
N ARG A 197 17.77 -7.12 30.28
CA ARG A 197 18.59 -6.59 31.38
C ARG A 197 18.94 -7.65 32.44
N GLU A 198 18.08 -8.64 32.61
CA GLU A 198 18.22 -9.72 33.59
C GLU A 198 18.91 -10.98 33.02
N GLU A 199 19.33 -10.98 31.74
CA GLU A 199 19.97 -12.13 31.12
C GLU A 199 21.46 -12.27 31.51
N ASP A 200 21.93 -13.52 31.68
CA ASP A 200 23.28 -13.85 32.17
C ASP A 200 24.42 -13.23 31.35
N PHE A 201 24.21 -13.01 30.05
CA PHE A 201 25.22 -12.38 29.19
C PHE A 201 25.41 -10.90 29.51
N ILE A 202 24.37 -10.17 29.94
CA ILE A 202 24.49 -8.78 30.41
C ILE A 202 25.25 -8.74 31.73
N LEU A 203 24.95 -9.67 32.64
CA LEU A 203 25.67 -9.79 33.92
C LEU A 203 27.16 -10.09 33.66
N SER A 204 27.45 -11.05 32.78
CA SER A 204 28.81 -11.42 32.39
C SER A 204 29.55 -10.26 31.74
N ALA A 205 28.91 -9.49 30.86
CA ALA A 205 29.50 -8.31 30.24
C ALA A 205 29.85 -7.22 31.27
N LYS A 206 28.97 -6.97 32.26
CA LYS A 206 29.25 -6.03 33.36
C LYS A 206 30.43 -6.48 34.20
N LEU A 207 30.51 -7.78 34.54
CA LEU A 207 31.62 -8.35 35.30
C LEU A 207 32.93 -8.27 34.52
N MET A 208 32.93 -8.57 33.22
CA MET A 208 34.11 -8.49 32.36
C MET A 208 34.67 -7.06 32.27
N VAL A 209 33.80 -6.06 32.09
CA VAL A 209 34.19 -4.64 32.12
C VAL A 209 34.80 -4.24 33.48
N PHE A 210 34.23 -4.72 34.58
CA PHE A 210 34.76 -4.50 35.94
C PHE A 210 36.09 -5.21 36.22
N VAL A 211 36.41 -6.27 35.48
CA VAL A 211 37.68 -7.00 35.59
C VAL A 211 38.79 -6.39 34.71
N THR A 212 38.45 -5.46 33.81
CA THR A 212 39.42 -4.79 32.91
C THR A 212 39.95 -3.40 33.36
N PRO A 213 39.86 -2.92 34.62
CA PRO A 213 40.76 -1.88 35.10
C PRO A 213 41.98 -2.55 35.77
N LEU A 214 43.18 -2.10 35.39
CA LEU A 214 44.50 -2.52 35.91
C LEU A 214 45.16 -3.71 35.20
N LYS A 215 45.66 -3.47 33.98
CA LYS A 215 47.02 -3.92 33.67
C LYS A 215 47.74 -2.97 32.73
N SER A 216 49.02 -2.72 33.07
CA SER A 216 50.06 -1.94 32.38
C SER A 216 50.03 -0.45 32.71
N SER A 217 50.80 0.03 33.68
CA SER A 217 52.28 0.23 33.67
C SER A 217 52.72 1.18 32.56
#